data_AF-A0A1V9YCH9-F1
#
_entry.id   AF-A0A1V9YCH9-F1
#
_cell.length_a   1.000
_cell.length_b   1.000
_cell.length_c   1.000
_cell.angle_alpha   90.00
_cell.angle_beta   90.00
_cell.angle_gamma   90.00
#
_symmetry.space_group_name_H-M   'P 1'
#
loop_
_entity.id
_entity.type
_entity.pdbx_description
1 polymer ?
#
loop_
_entity_poly.entity_id
_entity_poly.type
_entity_poly.pdbx_seq_one_letter_code
_entity_poly.pdbx_strand_id
1 'polypeptide(L)'
;IRTEFASSTVLTIAHRLDTVLDCDRILVFDQGRLAQCDEPKELINAGEGIFFELCSEEDAGLLSRITFGWANALLRQGHERQLDPEDLWPLEPDSTCKNVSSVFEPKYKKSHSIVRTIMSLYGWRLLFVGILQALTLGCTLYGPVVLKEILTEVEGNHFDMNLVLGYVISLFVVKALQAVITAHANLENQIITIKITSALQHLLFQKALVYIYTKLYESSLVNLTIVRNTMLYWKHVH
;
A
#
# COMPACT_ATOMS: atom_id res chain seq x y z
N ILE A 1 -2.77 18.39 21.06
CA ILE A 1 -1.73 18.03 22.05
C ILE A 1 -0.97 19.27 22.52
N ARG A 2 -0.28 20.04 21.65
CA ARG A 2 0.48 21.25 22.04
C ARG A 2 -0.32 22.30 22.84
N THR A 3 -1.61 22.51 22.53
CA THR A 3 -2.46 23.47 23.26
C THR A 3 -2.99 22.96 24.58
N GLU A 4 -3.11 21.64 24.76
CA GLU A 4 -3.65 21.04 25.99
C GLU A 4 -2.59 20.74 27.05
N PHE A 5 -1.33 20.65 26.67
CA PHE A 5 -0.21 20.32 27.57
C PHE A 5 0.88 21.39 27.62
N ALA A 6 0.54 22.66 27.35
CA ALA A 6 1.50 23.76 27.29
C ALA A 6 2.32 23.97 28.58
N SER A 7 1.83 23.50 29.73
CA SER A 7 2.52 23.58 31.03
C SER A 7 3.15 22.26 31.51
N SER A 8 3.18 21.23 30.67
CA SER A 8 3.68 19.89 31.05
C SER A 8 4.83 19.47 30.15
N THR A 9 5.87 18.87 30.74
CA THR A 9 6.96 18.26 29.96
C THR A 9 6.48 16.93 29.39
N VAL A 10 6.45 16.83 28.05
CA VAL A 10 6.05 15.61 27.35
C VAL A 10 7.31 14.94 26.81
N LEU A 11 7.62 13.77 27.38
CA LEU A 11 8.68 12.90 26.86
C LEU A 11 8.04 11.89 25.91
N THR A 12 8.36 12.00 24.62
CA THR A 12 7.88 11.09 23.59
C THR A 12 9.02 10.19 23.15
N ILE A 13 8.85 8.88 23.31
CA ILE A 13 9.72 7.88 22.68
C ILE A 13 9.13 7.62 21.29
N ALA A 14 9.77 8.18 20.27
CA ALA A 14 9.25 8.12 18.92
C ALA A 14 9.88 6.98 18.12
N HIS A 15 9.06 6.33 17.30
CA HIS A 15 9.46 5.29 16.34
C HIS A 15 9.32 5.75 14.89
N ARG A 16 8.91 7.00 14.65
CA ARG A 16 8.68 7.57 13.32
C ARG A 16 9.27 8.96 13.26
N LEU A 17 10.12 9.22 12.26
CA LEU A 17 10.87 10.47 12.13
C LEU A 17 9.93 11.68 12.02
N ASP A 18 8.85 11.55 11.24
CA ASP A 18 7.77 12.55 11.10
C ASP A 18 7.23 13.09 12.44
N THR A 19 7.16 12.25 13.46
CA THR A 19 6.58 12.63 14.76
C THR A 19 7.56 13.32 15.69
N VAL A 20 8.86 13.20 15.41
CA VAL A 20 9.95 13.76 16.25
C VAL A 20 10.37 15.14 15.76
N LEU A 21 10.12 15.47 14.48
CA LEU A 21 10.43 16.76 13.88
C LEU A 21 9.69 17.94 14.54
N ASP A 22 8.53 17.67 15.15
CA ASP A 22 7.71 18.66 15.87
C ASP A 22 8.11 18.85 17.35
N CYS A 23 9.14 18.12 17.82
CA CYS A 23 9.65 18.23 19.19
C CYS A 23 10.57 19.45 19.35
N ASP A 24 10.53 20.06 20.54
CA ASP A 24 11.39 21.22 20.82
C ASP A 24 12.86 20.80 20.98
N ARG A 25 13.13 19.57 21.48
CA ARG A 25 14.46 18.96 21.55
C ARG A 25 14.39 17.47 21.25
N ILE A 26 15.41 16.95 20.57
CA ILE A 26 15.56 15.53 20.25
C ILE A 26 16.79 14.98 20.98
N LEU A 27 16.61 13.86 21.68
CA LEU A 27 17.70 13.10 22.28
C LEU A 27 17.87 11.80 21.51
N VAL A 28 19.02 11.63 20.86
CA VAL A 28 19.38 10.40 20.14
C VAL A 28 20.26 9.56 21.04
N PHE A 29 19.86 8.31 21.25
CA PHE A 29 20.61 7.34 22.02
C PHE A 29 21.21 6.28 21.09
N ASP A 30 22.49 5.96 21.29
CA ASP A 30 23.18 4.85 20.64
C ASP A 30 23.87 3.98 21.68
N GLN A 31 23.70 2.66 21.59
CA GLN A 31 24.23 1.67 22.55
C GLN A 31 23.99 2.04 24.03
N GLY A 32 22.81 2.58 24.35
CA GLY A 32 22.43 2.98 25.71
C GLY A 32 23.12 4.23 26.24
N ARG A 33 23.83 4.99 25.38
CA ARG A 33 24.45 6.27 25.72
C ARG A 33 23.80 7.39 24.91
N LEU A 34 23.70 8.58 25.51
CA LEU A 34 23.24 9.76 24.80
C LEU A 34 24.28 10.15 23.75
N ALA A 35 23.92 10.03 22.47
CA ALA A 35 24.80 10.32 21.34
C ALA A 35 24.64 11.76 20.85
N GLN A 36 23.39 12.27 20.79
CA GLN A 36 23.10 13.63 20.33
C GLN A 36 21.93 14.21 21.13
N CYS A 37 21.94 15.53 21.34
CA CYS A 37 20.86 16.23 22.03
C CYS A 37 20.77 17.68 21.58
N ASP A 38 19.86 17.99 20.66
CA ASP A 38 19.63 19.38 20.24
C ASP A 38 18.25 19.58 19.60
N GLU A 39 17.95 20.82 19.21
CA GLU A 39 16.75 21.12 18.42
C GLU A 39 16.83 20.42 17.04
N PRO A 40 15.70 19.95 16.48
CA PRO A 40 15.70 19.22 15.21
C PRO A 40 16.40 19.99 14.08
N LYS A 41 16.23 21.31 14.04
CA LYS A 41 16.82 22.18 13.00
C LYS A 41 18.34 22.26 13.10
N GLU A 42 18.87 22.32 14.31
CA GLU A 42 20.32 22.37 14.54
C GLU A 42 20.97 21.02 14.23
N LEU A 43 20.32 19.91 14.57
CA LEU A 43 20.79 18.56 14.24
C LEU A 43 20.79 18.30 12.73
N ILE A 44 19.84 18.86 11.98
CA ILE A 44 19.81 18.76 10.52
C ILE A 44 20.87 19.69 9.89
N ASN A 45 21.00 20.92 10.40
CA ASN A 45 21.96 21.91 9.88
C ASN A 45 23.42 21.51 10.13
N ALA A 46 23.70 20.69 11.15
CA ALA A 46 25.01 20.14 11.41
C ALA A 46 25.54 19.30 10.23
N GLY A 47 24.65 18.70 9.42
CA GLY A 47 25.03 17.94 8.23
C GLY A 47 25.76 16.63 8.51
N GLU A 48 25.85 16.21 9.77
CA GLU A 48 26.54 15.00 10.21
C GLU A 48 25.87 14.38 11.45
N GLY A 49 26.01 13.05 11.58
CA GLY A 49 25.56 12.28 12.73
C GLY A 49 24.22 11.56 12.56
N ILE A 50 23.87 10.74 13.56
CA ILE A 50 22.83 9.70 13.46
C ILE A 50 21.46 10.28 13.07
N PHE A 51 21.05 11.40 13.68
CA PHE A 51 19.78 12.05 13.33
C PHE A 51 19.75 12.54 11.87
N PHE A 52 20.85 13.14 11.42
CA PHE A 52 20.98 13.65 10.06
C PHE A 52 20.97 12.51 9.03
N GLU A 53 21.66 11.39 9.31
CA GLU A 53 21.63 10.21 8.45
C GLU A 53 20.21 9.66 8.30
N LEU A 54 19.48 9.52 9.41
CA LEU A 54 18.07 9.11 9.43
C LEU A 54 17.18 10.04 8.60
N CYS A 55 17.36 11.37 8.72
CA CYS A 55 16.65 12.34 7.89
C CYS A 55 17.05 12.26 6.41
N SER A 56 18.34 12.07 6.11
CA SER A 56 18.85 12.05 4.73
C SER A 56 18.37 10.85 3.92
N GLU A 57 18.14 9.70 4.58
CA GLU A 57 17.51 8.53 3.95
C GLU A 57 16.04 8.79 3.58
N GLU A 58 15.33 9.59 4.38
CA GLU A 58 13.96 10.04 4.08
C GLU A 58 13.92 11.17 3.03
N ASP A 59 14.90 12.09 3.06
CA ASP A 59 14.98 13.31 2.23
C ASP A 59 15.56 13.11 0.81
N ALA A 60 15.90 11.88 0.41
CA ALA A 60 16.12 11.52 -0.99
C ALA A 60 14.78 11.51 -1.79
N GLY A 61 13.98 12.57 -1.63
CA GLY A 61 12.51 12.59 -1.63
C GLY A 61 11.79 12.41 -2.97
N LEU A 62 12.50 12.12 -4.06
CA LEU A 62 11.87 11.78 -5.35
C LEU A 62 12.42 10.49 -5.93
N LEU A 63 13.75 10.34 -5.95
CA LEU A 63 14.37 9.11 -6.42
C LEU A 63 14.07 7.94 -5.49
N SER A 64 14.17 8.12 -4.16
CA SER A 64 13.81 7.08 -3.19
C SER A 64 12.33 6.67 -3.33
N ARG A 65 11.43 7.63 -3.56
CA ARG A 65 10.02 7.33 -3.82
C ARG A 65 9.81 6.54 -5.12
N ILE A 66 10.53 6.90 -6.19
CA ILE A 66 10.46 6.23 -7.49
C ILE A 66 11.09 4.83 -7.46
N THR A 67 12.18 4.65 -6.72
CA THR A 67 12.93 3.39 -6.65
C THR A 67 12.51 2.50 -5.48
N PHE A 68 11.39 2.80 -4.81
CA PHE A 68 10.93 2.11 -3.60
C PHE A 68 11.97 2.03 -2.48
N GLY A 69 12.81 3.05 -2.35
CA GLY A 69 13.86 3.14 -1.34
C GLY A 69 13.34 3.00 0.09
N TRP A 70 12.09 3.43 0.35
CA TRP A 70 11.40 3.20 1.62
C TRP A 70 11.29 1.72 2.02
N ALA A 71 11.23 0.80 1.05
CA ALA A 71 11.13 -0.64 1.32
C ALA A 71 12.49 -1.25 1.72
N ASN A 72 13.61 -0.57 1.45
CA ASN A 72 14.95 -1.09 1.73
C ASN A 72 15.19 -1.33 3.21
N ALA A 73 14.65 -0.49 4.10
CA ALA A 73 14.78 -0.67 5.54
C ALA A 73 14.19 -2.03 6.00
N LEU A 74 12.98 -2.36 5.55
CA LEU A 74 12.34 -3.65 5.86
C LEU A 74 13.05 -4.82 5.17
N LEU A 75 13.51 -4.65 3.93
CA LEU A 75 14.26 -5.69 3.22
C LEU A 75 15.59 -6.01 3.90
N ARG A 76 16.29 -5.00 4.41
CA ARG A 76 17.53 -5.17 5.17
C ARG A 76 17.26 -5.89 6.49
N GLN A 77 16.22 -5.48 7.22
CA GLN A 77 15.83 -6.16 8.46
C GLN A 77 15.43 -7.62 8.21
N GLY A 78 14.71 -7.90 7.12
CA GLY A 78 14.35 -9.25 6.70
C GLY A 78 15.52 -10.11 6.19
N HIS A 79 16.61 -9.47 5.74
CA HIS A 79 17.85 -10.16 5.40
C HIS A 79 18.62 -10.61 6.65
N GLU A 80 18.61 -9.78 7.69
CA GLU A 80 19.32 -10.04 8.95
C GLU A 80 18.57 -11.04 9.85
N ARG A 81 17.23 -10.95 9.92
CA ARG A 81 16.40 -11.88 10.70
C ARG A 81 15.02 -12.12 10.07
N GLN A 82 14.37 -13.22 10.46
CA GLN A 82 12.97 -13.45 10.10
C GLN A 82 12.09 -12.35 10.73
N LEU A 83 11.17 -11.81 9.93
CA LEU A 83 10.29 -10.71 10.34
C LEU A 83 9.12 -11.23 11.16
N ASP A 84 8.86 -10.58 12.29
CA ASP A 84 7.67 -10.82 13.10
C ASP A 84 6.54 -9.85 12.70
N PRO A 85 5.25 -10.18 12.94
CA PRO A 85 4.13 -9.30 12.59
C PRO A 85 4.19 -7.91 13.24
N GLU A 86 4.89 -7.77 14.36
CA GLU A 86 5.10 -6.51 15.07
C GLU A 86 6.13 -5.59 14.41
N ASP A 87 7.03 -6.14 13.59
CA ASP A 87 8.02 -5.39 12.81
C ASP A 87 7.42 -4.78 11.53
N LEU A 88 6.23 -5.22 11.14
CA LEU A 88 5.55 -4.76 9.93
C LEU A 88 4.90 -3.40 10.15
N TRP A 89 4.97 -2.56 9.12
CA TRP A 89 4.31 -1.27 9.17
C TRP A 89 2.80 -1.41 9.32
N PRO A 90 2.17 -0.56 10.15
CA PRO A 90 0.72 -0.52 10.25
C PRO A 90 0.13 -0.12 8.90
N LEU A 91 -0.97 -0.77 8.52
CA LEU A 91 -1.69 -0.41 7.29
C LEU A 91 -2.11 1.06 7.34
N GLU A 92 -1.99 1.72 6.19
CA GLU A 92 -2.53 3.06 6.02
C GLU A 92 -4.01 3.09 6.44
N PRO A 93 -4.46 4.11 7.19
CA PRO A 93 -5.85 4.20 7.65
C PRO A 93 -6.86 4.13 6.49
N ASP A 94 -6.49 4.62 5.31
CA ASP A 94 -7.29 4.54 4.08
C ASP A 94 -7.40 3.14 3.46
N SER A 95 -6.50 2.24 3.83
CA SER A 95 -6.50 0.84 3.40
C SER A 95 -7.07 -0.10 4.47
N THR A 96 -7.46 0.44 5.63
CA THR A 96 -8.05 -0.35 6.72
C THR A 96 -9.47 -0.79 6.36
N CYS A 97 -9.79 -2.06 6.63
CA CYS A 97 -11.10 -2.67 6.32
C CYS A 97 -12.29 -1.86 6.84
N LYS A 98 -12.17 -1.21 8.02
CA LYS A 98 -13.21 -0.32 8.56
C LYS A 98 -13.49 0.86 7.63
N ASN A 99 -12.44 1.52 7.15
CA ASN A 99 -12.59 2.70 6.31
C ASN A 99 -13.10 2.32 4.92
N VAL A 100 -12.52 1.28 4.32
CA VAL A 100 -12.93 0.75 3.01
C VAL A 100 -14.40 0.30 3.03
N SER A 101 -14.82 -0.44 4.05
CA SER A 101 -16.21 -0.91 4.17
C SER A 101 -17.18 0.24 4.38
N SER A 102 -16.80 1.27 5.15
CA SER A 102 -17.65 2.44 5.38
C SER A 102 -17.99 3.19 4.08
N VAL A 103 -17.05 3.22 3.12
CA VAL A 103 -17.23 3.85 1.80
C VAL A 103 -17.94 2.90 0.82
N PHE A 104 -17.68 1.60 0.91
CA PHE A 104 -18.23 0.58 0.00
C PHE A 104 -19.71 0.25 0.28
N GLU A 105 -20.09 0.07 1.54
CA GLU A 105 -21.44 -0.32 1.97
C GLU A 105 -22.58 0.59 1.46
N PRO A 106 -22.52 1.94 1.58
CA PRO A 106 -23.62 2.79 1.16
C PRO A 106 -23.84 2.73 -0.35
N LYS A 107 -22.76 2.60 -1.15
CA LYS A 107 -22.86 2.46 -2.61
C LYS A 107 -23.35 1.07 -3.00
N TYR A 108 -22.94 0.01 -2.28
CA TYR A 108 -23.45 -1.34 -2.50
C TYR A 108 -24.95 -1.43 -2.22
N LYS A 109 -25.44 -0.84 -1.11
CA LYS A 109 -26.87 -0.80 -0.77
C LYS A 109 -27.72 -0.09 -1.83
N LYS A 110 -27.16 0.92 -2.51
CA LYS A 110 -27.85 1.64 -3.60
C LYS A 110 -27.84 0.87 -4.92
N SER A 111 -26.75 0.17 -5.24
CA SER A 111 -26.56 -0.43 -6.57
C SER A 111 -26.88 -1.93 -6.65
N HIS A 112 -26.87 -2.67 -5.53
CA HIS A 112 -26.96 -4.15 -5.43
C HIS A 112 -25.96 -4.98 -6.28
N SER A 113 -25.17 -4.34 -7.13
CA SER A 113 -24.14 -4.94 -7.99
C SER A 113 -22.74 -4.58 -7.48
N ILE A 114 -21.92 -5.61 -7.26
CA ILE A 114 -20.54 -5.48 -6.80
C ILE A 114 -19.69 -4.76 -7.86
N VAL A 115 -19.76 -5.21 -9.11
CA VAL A 115 -18.96 -4.66 -10.21
C VAL A 115 -19.27 -3.18 -10.42
N ARG A 116 -20.55 -2.79 -10.41
CA ARG A 116 -20.95 -1.39 -10.54
C ARG A 116 -20.49 -0.52 -9.37
N THR A 117 -20.48 -1.08 -8.16
CA THR A 117 -19.98 -0.40 -6.96
C THR A 117 -18.47 -0.18 -7.03
N ILE A 118 -17.71 -1.19 -7.43
CA ILE A 118 -16.26 -1.12 -7.65
C ILE A 118 -15.92 -0.08 -8.72
N MET A 119 -16.59 -0.14 -9.88
CA MET A 119 -16.38 0.82 -10.97
C MET A 119 -16.74 2.25 -10.56
N SER A 120 -17.75 2.45 -9.71
CA SER A 120 -18.11 3.78 -9.19
C SER A 120 -17.12 4.33 -8.16
N LEU A 121 -16.35 3.47 -7.48
CA LEU A 121 -15.40 3.87 -6.43
C LEU A 121 -14.00 4.05 -6.96
N TYR A 122 -13.51 3.05 -7.69
CA TYR A 122 -12.12 2.99 -8.15
C TYR A 122 -11.99 3.19 -9.65
N GLY A 123 -13.10 3.35 -10.40
CA GLY A 123 -13.09 3.37 -11.86
C GLY A 123 -12.21 4.46 -12.47
N TRP A 124 -12.17 5.65 -11.88
CA TRP A 124 -11.30 6.73 -12.39
C TRP A 124 -9.82 6.38 -12.24
N ARG A 125 -9.43 5.83 -11.09
CA ARG A 125 -8.04 5.42 -10.80
C ARG A 125 -7.65 4.22 -11.68
N LEU A 126 -8.53 3.25 -11.85
CA LEU A 126 -8.34 2.09 -12.75
C LEU A 126 -8.21 2.51 -14.21
N LEU A 127 -9.02 3.48 -14.66
CA LEU A 127 -8.96 4.00 -16.02
C LEU A 127 -7.62 4.71 -16.27
N PHE A 128 -7.16 5.54 -15.34
CA PHE A 128 -5.87 6.21 -15.44
C PHE A 128 -4.70 5.20 -15.50
N VAL A 129 -4.70 4.21 -14.60
CA VAL A 129 -3.68 3.15 -14.60
C VAL A 129 -3.74 2.33 -15.90
N GLY A 130 -4.94 2.04 -16.41
CA GLY A 130 -5.13 1.35 -17.68
C GLY A 130 -4.58 2.14 -18.88
N ILE A 131 -4.76 3.46 -18.90
CA ILE A 131 -4.17 4.33 -19.94
C ILE A 131 -2.64 4.30 -19.86
N LEU A 132 -2.06 4.41 -18.67
CA LEU A 132 -0.61 4.31 -18.49
C LEU A 132 -0.06 2.95 -18.93
N GLN A 133 -0.78 1.86 -18.64
CA GLN A 133 -0.41 0.53 -19.12
C GLN A 133 -0.50 0.42 -20.65
N ALA A 134 -1.54 0.97 -21.28
CA ALA A 134 -1.64 1.02 -22.73
C ALA A 134 -0.46 1.80 -23.35
N LEU A 135 -0.03 2.90 -22.73
CA LEU A 135 1.15 3.66 -23.15
C LEU A 135 2.43 2.81 -23.05
N THR A 136 2.60 2.03 -21.98
CA THR A 136 3.77 1.12 -21.85
C THR A 136 3.80 0.01 -22.91
N LEU A 137 2.64 -0.40 -23.46
CA LEU A 137 2.60 -1.30 -24.61
C LEU A 137 3.20 -0.61 -25.85
N GLY A 138 2.90 0.67 -26.07
CA GLY A 138 3.52 1.47 -27.12
C GLY A 138 5.05 1.56 -26.98
N CYS A 139 5.56 1.79 -25.77
CA CYS A 139 7.00 1.77 -25.47
C CYS A 139 7.63 0.38 -25.68
N THR A 140 6.85 -0.68 -25.55
CA THR A 140 7.30 -2.04 -25.84
C THR A 140 7.56 -2.21 -27.34
N LEU A 141 6.63 -1.72 -28.18
CA LEU A 141 6.72 -1.76 -29.64
C LEU A 141 7.82 -0.85 -30.22
N TYR A 142 8.20 0.21 -29.51
CA TYR A 142 9.33 1.06 -29.90
C TYR A 142 10.65 0.30 -29.99
N GLY A 143 10.86 -0.73 -29.16
CA GLY A 143 12.10 -1.50 -29.14
C GLY A 143 12.45 -2.18 -30.47
N PRO A 144 11.54 -3.01 -31.03
CA PRO A 144 11.72 -3.60 -32.35
C PRO A 144 11.90 -2.58 -33.48
N VAL A 145 11.22 -1.43 -33.42
CA VAL A 145 11.33 -0.37 -34.43
C VAL A 145 12.76 0.21 -34.46
N VAL A 146 13.29 0.55 -33.29
CA VAL A 146 14.67 1.09 -33.19
C VAL A 146 15.70 0.04 -33.60
N LEU A 147 15.52 -1.22 -33.21
CA LEU A 147 16.44 -2.28 -33.58
C LEU A 147 16.51 -2.48 -35.11
N LYS A 148 15.36 -2.36 -35.80
CA LYS A 148 15.32 -2.43 -37.26
C LYS A 148 16.12 -1.31 -37.91
N GLU A 149 16.01 -0.08 -37.40
CA GLU A 149 16.78 1.05 -37.95
C GLU A 149 18.27 0.90 -37.67
N ILE A 150 18.65 0.47 -36.46
CA ILE A 150 20.06 0.16 -36.15
C ILE A 150 20.61 -0.90 -37.12
N LEU A 151 19.86 -1.98 -37.38
CA LEU A 151 20.30 -3.04 -38.29
C LEU A 151 20.49 -2.51 -39.72
N THR A 152 19.57 -1.66 -40.18
CA THR A 152 19.61 -1.09 -41.53
C THR A 152 20.84 -0.18 -41.72
N GLU A 153 21.19 0.61 -40.70
CA GLU A 153 22.39 1.46 -40.70
C GLU A 153 23.69 0.65 -40.63
N VAL A 154 23.68 -0.49 -39.92
CA VAL A 154 24.83 -1.40 -39.83
C VAL A 154 25.06 -2.16 -41.14
N GLU A 155 24.00 -2.51 -41.86
CA GLU A 155 24.09 -3.15 -43.19
C GLU A 155 24.45 -2.15 -44.30
N GLY A 156 24.32 -0.85 -44.04
CA GLY A 156 24.64 0.24 -44.97
C GLY A 156 26.14 0.43 -45.22
N ASN A 157 26.46 1.04 -46.37
CA ASN A 157 27.86 1.27 -46.79
C ASN A 157 28.53 2.47 -46.07
N HIS A 158 27.75 3.28 -45.35
CA HIS A 158 28.20 4.41 -44.53
C HIS A 158 27.74 4.22 -43.09
N PHE A 159 28.68 3.94 -42.19
CA PHE A 159 28.38 3.68 -40.79
C PHE A 159 28.52 4.95 -39.95
N ASP A 160 27.38 5.56 -39.62
CA ASP A 160 27.33 6.74 -38.76
C ASP A 160 27.16 6.34 -37.28
N MET A 161 28.30 6.16 -36.60
CA MET A 161 28.36 5.76 -35.18
C MET A 161 27.52 6.65 -34.25
N ASN A 162 27.48 7.97 -34.51
CA ASN A 162 26.74 8.92 -33.67
C ASN A 162 25.23 8.70 -33.74
N LEU A 163 24.70 8.30 -34.91
CA LEU A 163 23.29 8.04 -35.12
C LEU A 163 22.87 6.75 -34.42
N VAL A 164 23.67 5.69 -34.56
CA VAL A 164 23.47 4.40 -33.87
C VAL A 164 23.53 4.57 -32.35
N LEU A 165 24.51 5.33 -31.84
CA LEU A 165 24.63 5.63 -30.41
C LEU A 165 23.40 6.39 -29.89
N GLY A 166 22.89 7.36 -30.67
CA GLY A 166 21.65 8.07 -30.36
C GLY A 166 20.44 7.14 -30.21
N TYR A 167 20.29 6.17 -31.12
CA TYR A 167 19.24 5.15 -31.06
C TYR A 167 19.39 4.21 -29.85
N VAL A 168 20.60 3.82 -29.50
CA VAL A 168 20.85 2.97 -28.31
C VAL A 168 20.52 3.73 -27.02
N ILE A 169 20.90 5.01 -26.92
CA ILE A 169 20.58 5.85 -25.76
C ILE A 169 19.07 6.07 -25.66
N SER A 170 18.39 6.39 -26.77
CA SER A 170 16.94 6.60 -26.75
C SER A 170 16.20 5.31 -26.36
N LEU A 171 16.66 4.15 -26.84
CA LEU A 171 16.13 2.84 -26.45
C LEU A 171 16.27 2.61 -24.94
N PHE A 172 17.46 2.85 -24.39
CA PHE A 172 17.70 2.70 -22.96
C PHE A 172 16.79 3.60 -22.12
N VAL A 173 16.68 4.89 -22.48
CA VAL A 173 15.82 5.86 -21.78
C VAL A 173 14.35 5.44 -21.83
N VAL A 174 13.84 5.03 -22.99
CA VAL A 174 12.45 4.57 -23.13
C VAL A 174 12.20 3.31 -22.29
N LYS A 175 13.15 2.37 -22.24
CA LYS A 175 13.02 1.15 -21.42
C LYS A 175 13.09 1.43 -19.92
N ALA A 176 13.97 2.31 -19.48
CA ALA A 176 14.04 2.73 -18.09
C ALA A 176 12.74 3.41 -17.64
N LEU A 177 12.21 4.34 -18.45
CA LEU A 177 10.94 4.99 -18.18
C LEU A 177 9.76 4.01 -18.17
N GLN A 178 9.73 3.07 -19.13
CA GLN A 178 8.72 2.02 -19.17
C GLN A 178 8.75 1.17 -17.88
N ALA A 179 9.92 0.79 -17.40
CA ALA A 179 10.08 0.01 -16.17
C ALA A 179 9.54 0.76 -14.94
N VAL A 180 9.86 2.05 -14.82
CA VAL A 180 9.36 2.91 -13.73
C VAL A 180 7.83 3.00 -13.77
N ILE A 181 7.25 3.31 -14.94
CA ILE A 181 5.78 3.42 -15.09
C ILE A 181 5.10 2.10 -14.75
N THR A 182 5.65 0.98 -15.25
CA THR A 182 5.09 -0.36 -15.02
C THR A 182 5.14 -0.73 -13.55
N ALA A 183 6.24 -0.46 -12.86
CA ALA A 183 6.39 -0.75 -11.44
C ALA A 183 5.38 0.03 -10.57
N HIS A 184 5.23 1.34 -10.83
CA HIS A 184 4.26 2.17 -10.12
C HIS A 184 2.80 1.76 -10.41
N ALA A 185 2.47 1.50 -11.68
CA ALA A 185 1.15 1.03 -12.08
C ALA A 185 0.80 -0.32 -11.42
N ASN A 186 1.77 -1.22 -11.30
CA ASN A 186 1.57 -2.52 -10.65
C ASN A 186 1.34 -2.38 -9.15
N LEU A 187 2.10 -1.54 -8.45
CA LEU A 187 1.88 -1.30 -7.01
C LEU A 187 0.49 -0.71 -6.77
N GLU A 188 0.10 0.28 -7.56
CA GLU A 188 -1.22 0.90 -7.52
C GLU A 188 -2.35 -0.12 -7.72
N ASN A 189 -2.21 -1.01 -8.71
CA ASN A 189 -3.16 -2.09 -8.96
C ASN A 189 -3.25 -3.07 -7.79
N GLN A 190 -2.14 -3.42 -7.15
CA GLN A 190 -2.12 -4.31 -5.99
C GLN A 190 -2.85 -3.68 -4.80
N ILE A 191 -2.62 -2.40 -4.52
CA ILE A 191 -3.31 -1.68 -3.43
C ILE A 191 -4.82 -1.66 -3.68
N ILE A 192 -5.25 -1.32 -4.90
CA ILE A 192 -6.69 -1.33 -5.26
C ILE A 192 -7.28 -2.75 -5.08
N THR A 193 -6.54 -3.77 -5.50
CA THR A 193 -6.96 -5.17 -5.36
C THR A 193 -7.16 -5.54 -3.89
N ILE A 194 -6.21 -5.21 -3.02
CA ILE A 194 -6.31 -5.45 -1.56
C ILE A 194 -7.53 -4.73 -0.96
N LYS A 195 -7.78 -3.48 -1.37
CA LYS A 195 -8.97 -2.73 -0.92
C LYS A 195 -10.27 -3.41 -1.38
N ILE A 196 -10.34 -3.88 -2.62
CA ILE A 196 -11.53 -4.58 -3.13
C ILE A 196 -11.73 -5.91 -2.40
N THR A 197 -10.68 -6.74 -2.26
CA THR A 197 -10.80 -8.07 -1.64
C THR A 197 -11.16 -7.97 -0.17
N SER A 198 -10.57 -7.05 0.58
CA SER A 198 -10.92 -6.81 1.99
C SER A 198 -12.36 -6.35 2.17
N ALA A 199 -12.86 -5.45 1.30
CA ALA A 199 -14.27 -5.03 1.32
C ALA A 199 -15.24 -6.18 1.04
N LEU A 200 -14.90 -7.03 0.06
CA LEU A 200 -15.70 -8.20 -0.29
C LEU A 200 -15.71 -9.24 0.83
N GLN A 201 -14.55 -9.52 1.42
CA GLN A 201 -14.43 -10.42 2.58
C GLN A 201 -15.27 -9.90 3.76
N HIS A 202 -15.24 -8.60 4.03
CA HIS A 202 -16.06 -7.99 5.08
C HIS A 202 -17.56 -8.18 4.83
N LEU A 203 -18.03 -7.88 3.61
CA LEU A 203 -19.43 -8.05 3.23
C LEU A 203 -19.88 -9.52 3.30
N LEU A 204 -19.03 -10.43 2.81
CA LEU A 204 -19.30 -11.86 2.85
C LEU A 204 -19.39 -12.35 4.30
N PHE A 205 -18.47 -11.91 5.16
CA PHE A 205 -18.46 -12.28 6.58
C PHE A 205 -19.71 -11.77 7.31
N GLN A 206 -20.11 -10.51 7.09
CA GLN A 206 -21.35 -9.97 7.68
C GLN A 206 -22.58 -10.78 7.23
N LYS A 207 -22.71 -11.06 5.92
CA LYS A 207 -23.83 -11.85 5.39
C LYS A 207 -23.82 -13.29 5.91
N ALA A 208 -22.64 -13.90 6.00
CA ALA A 208 -22.47 -15.24 6.54
C ALA A 208 -22.89 -15.29 8.01
N LEU A 209 -22.48 -14.32 8.83
CA LEU A 209 -22.88 -14.25 10.24
C LEU A 209 -24.40 -14.09 10.41
N VAL A 210 -25.03 -13.19 9.66
CA VAL A 210 -26.49 -13.01 9.69
C VAL A 210 -27.22 -14.28 9.25
N TYR A 211 -26.72 -14.93 8.20
CA TYR A 211 -27.27 -16.18 7.70
C TYR A 211 -27.15 -17.31 8.73
N ILE A 212 -25.95 -17.51 9.29
CA ILE A 212 -25.68 -18.52 10.32
C ILE A 212 -26.56 -18.28 11.54
N TYR A 213 -26.64 -17.03 12.03
CA TYR A 213 -27.48 -16.68 13.16
C TYR A 213 -28.97 -16.99 12.89
N THR A 214 -29.48 -16.60 11.72
CA THR A 214 -30.87 -16.87 11.33
C THR A 214 -31.15 -18.37 11.24
N LYS A 215 -30.23 -19.14 10.64
CA LYS A 215 -30.35 -20.60 10.53
C LYS A 215 -30.29 -21.30 11.89
N LEU A 216 -29.38 -20.90 12.78
CA LEU A 216 -29.29 -21.44 14.14
C LEU A 216 -30.58 -21.15 14.93
N TYR A 217 -31.13 -19.96 14.79
CA TYR A 217 -32.39 -19.58 15.43
C TYR A 217 -33.55 -20.44 14.90
N GLU A 218 -33.66 -20.60 13.58
CA GLU A 218 -34.66 -21.46 12.94
C GLU A 218 -34.54 -22.93 13.40
N SER A 219 -33.32 -23.49 13.42
CA SER A 219 -33.08 -24.85 13.93
C SER A 219 -33.40 -25.00 15.41
N SER A 220 -33.10 -23.99 16.24
CA SER A 220 -33.42 -24.02 17.67
C SER A 220 -34.93 -23.97 17.94
N LEU A 221 -35.67 -23.16 17.18
CA LEU A 221 -37.13 -23.09 17.25
C LEU A 221 -37.79 -24.38 16.78
N VAL A 222 -37.27 -24.99 15.71
CA VAL A 222 -37.74 -26.29 15.22
C VAL A 222 -37.52 -27.37 16.27
N ASN A 223 -36.33 -27.42 16.89
CA ASN A 223 -36.04 -28.38 17.96
C ASN A 223 -36.93 -28.17 19.20
N LEU A 224 -37.15 -26.93 19.65
CA LEU A 224 -38.05 -26.61 20.77
C LEU A 224 -39.52 -26.97 20.45
N THR A 225 -39.95 -26.79 19.21
CA THR A 225 -41.32 -27.14 18.78
C THR A 225 -41.51 -28.65 18.70
N ILE A 226 -40.51 -29.39 18.21
CA ILE A 226 -40.52 -30.85 18.17
C ILE A 226 -40.55 -31.43 19.59
N VAL A 227 -39.70 -30.93 20.50
CA VAL A 227 -39.67 -31.35 21.91
C VAL A 227 -40.97 -31.01 22.62
N ARG A 228 -41.54 -29.83 22.38
CA ARG A 228 -42.84 -29.45 22.95
C ARG A 228 -43.98 -30.33 22.43
N ASN A 229 -44.00 -30.65 21.13
CA ASN A 229 -45.02 -31.53 20.56
C ASN A 229 -44.88 -32.99 21.01
N THR A 230 -43.65 -33.50 21.18
CA THR A 230 -43.44 -34.85 21.76
C THR A 230 -43.81 -34.91 23.23
N MET A 231 -43.53 -33.86 24.01
CA MET A 231 -43.92 -33.78 25.42
C MET A 231 -45.44 -33.63 25.61
N LEU A 232 -46.14 -32.91 24.72
CA LEU A 232 -47.61 -32.85 24.69
C LEU A 232 -48.24 -34.19 24.29
N TYR A 233 -47.62 -34.92 23.35
CA TYR A 233 -48.07 -36.26 22.97
C TYR A 233 -47.98 -37.24 24.14
N TRP A 234 -46.88 -37.18 24.91
CA TRP A 234 -46.71 -38.01 26.11
C TRP A 234 -47.71 -37.69 27.22
N LYS A 235 -48.16 -36.43 27.33
CA LYS A 235 -49.14 -36.00 28.34
C LYS A 235 -50.59 -36.39 28.00
N HIS A 236 -50.87 -36.84 26.77
CA HIS A 236 -52.20 -37.30 26.36
C HIS A 236 -52.33 -38.83 26.30
N VAL A 237 -51.21 -39.56 26.37
CA VAL A 237 -51.17 -41.04 26.30
C VAL A 237 -51.12 -41.69 27.69
N HIS A 238 -51.03 -40.91 28.76
CA HIS A 238 -51.19 -41.32 30.16
C HIS A 238 -52.29 -40.49 30.83
#